data_AF-A0A523GF12-F1
#
_entry.id   AF-A0A523GF12-F1
#
_cell.length_a   1.000
_cell.length_b   1.000
_cell.length_c   1.000
_cell.angle_alpha   90.00
_cell.angle_beta   90.00
_cell.angle_gamma   90.00
#
_symmetry.space_group_name_H-M   'P 1'
#
loop_
_entity.id
_entity.type
_entity.pdbx_description
1 polymer ?
#
loop_
_entity_poly.entity_id
_entity_poly.type
_entity_poly.pdbx_seq_one_letter_code
_entity_poly.pdbx_strand_id
1 'polypeptide(L)' 'LELSHQRVETVKNYLAGQGVNVKRLSGKGYGGSRPIASNASEETRRLNRRVEFTIIKN' A
#
# COMPACT_ATOMS: atom_id res chain seq x y z
N LEU A 1 -0.05 -0.09 -12.66
CA LEU A 1 0.73 0.66 -11.64
C LEU A 1 -0.17 1.62 -10.86
N GLU A 2 -0.98 2.41 -11.56
CA GLU A 2 -1.87 3.45 -11.03
C GLU A 2 -2.70 3.04 -9.80
N LEU A 3 -3.44 1.93 -9.85
CA LEU A 3 -4.27 1.47 -8.71
C LEU A 3 -3.46 1.27 -7.42
N SER A 4 -2.22 0.79 -7.52
CA SER A 4 -1.36 0.60 -6.35
C SER A 4 -0.87 1.93 -5.78
N HIS A 5 -0.60 2.92 -6.63
CA HIS A 5 -0.23 4.27 -6.19
C HIS A 5 -1.41 4.96 -5.52
N GLN A 6 -2.60 4.92 -6.13
CA GLN A 6 -3.82 5.50 -5.57
C GLN A 6 -4.10 4.95 -4.17
N ARG A 7 -3.99 3.64 -3.96
CA ARG A 7 -4.18 3.02 -2.64
C ARG A 7 -3.18 3.53 -1.60
N VAL A 8 -1.92 3.65 -1.98
CA VAL A 8 -0.86 4.17 -1.09
C VAL A 8 -1.14 5.62 -0.72
N GLU A 9 -1.52 6.46 -1.68
CA GLU A 9 -1.87 7.86 -1.41
C GLU A 9 -3.12 7.99 -0.54
N THR A 10 -4.16 7.17 -0.75
CA THR A 10 -5.34 7.15 0.13
C THR A 10 -4.96 6.86 1.58
N VAL A 11 -4.08 5.88 1.83
CA VAL A 11 -3.62 5.55 3.18
C VAL A 11 -2.76 6.67 3.77
N LYS A 12 -1.84 7.26 2.99
CA LYS A 12 -1.03 8.39 3.44
C LYS A 12 -1.89 9.59 3.83
N ASN A 13 -2.89 9.93 3.01
CA ASN A 13 -3.81 11.03 3.26
C ASN A 13 -4.64 10.79 4.52
N TYR A 14 -5.11 9.55 4.72
CA TYR A 14 -5.80 9.17 5.95
C TYR A 14 -4.92 9.38 7.18
N LEU A 15 -3.67 8.86 7.18
CA LEU A 15 -2.75 8.99 8.30
C LEU A 15 -2.36 10.45 8.59
N ALA A 16 -2.19 11.26 7.54
CA ALA A 16 -1.98 12.69 7.69
C ALA A 16 -3.17 13.37 8.37
N GLY A 17 -4.41 13.01 7.98
CA GLY A 17 -5.64 13.48 8.62
C GLY A 17 -5.78 13.03 10.08
N GLN A 18 -5.17 11.91 10.45
CA GLN A 18 -5.07 11.43 11.84
C GLN A 18 -3.91 12.07 12.64
N GLY A 19 -3.21 13.07 12.07
CA GLY A 19 -2.18 13.84 12.76
C GLY A 19 -0.75 13.29 12.60
N VAL A 20 -0.52 12.28 11.77
CA VAL A 20 0.85 11.83 11.45
C VAL A 20 1.53 12.87 10.56
N ASN A 21 2.68 13.38 10.98
CA ASN A 21 3.44 14.33 10.19
C ASN A 21 3.78 13.74 8.80
N VAL A 22 3.34 14.41 7.73
CA VAL A 22 3.54 13.98 6.33
C VAL A 22 5.00 13.70 6.00
N LYS A 23 5.95 14.43 6.61
CA LYS A 23 7.39 14.20 6.41
C LYS A 23 7.86 12.82 6.90
N ARG A 24 7.10 12.16 7.77
CA ARG A 24 7.36 10.81 8.27
C ARG A 24 6.69 9.71 7.42
N LEU A 25 5.87 10.10 6.43
CA LEU A 25 5.12 9.18 5.60
C LEU A 25 5.78 9.05 4.23
N SER A 26 6.29 7.87 3.92
CA SER A 26 6.70 7.49 2.57
C SER A 26 5.82 6.35 2.07
N GLY A 27 5.68 6.24 0.75
CA GLY A 27 4.84 5.22 0.15
C GLY A 27 5.25 4.94 -1.28
N LYS A 28 5.12 3.68 -1.70
CA LYS A 28 5.43 3.23 -3.06
C LYS A 28 4.40 2.21 -3.53
N GLY A 29 3.82 2.44 -4.70
CA GLY A 29 2.97 1.47 -5.39
C GLY A 29 3.83 0.47 -6.17
N TYR A 30 3.68 -0.83 -5.88
CA TYR A 30 4.43 -1.90 -6.58
C TYR A 30 3.64 -2.55 -7.74
N GLY A 31 2.38 -2.17 -7.96
CA GLY A 31 1.51 -2.85 -8.92
C GLY A 31 1.44 -4.36 -8.66
N GLY A 32 1.49 -5.16 -9.72
CA GLY A 32 1.52 -6.63 -9.63
C GLY A 32 2.92 -7.25 -9.43
N SER A 33 3.96 -6.45 -9.23
CA SER A 33 5.35 -6.95 -9.18
C SER A 33 5.73 -7.68 -7.90
N ARG A 34 4.90 -7.61 -6.85
CA ARG A 34 5.14 -8.25 -5.53
C ARG A 34 3.91 -9.03 -5.04
N PRO A 35 3.55 -10.14 -5.72
CA PRO A 35 2.45 -10.99 -5.26
C PRO A 35 2.87 -11.76 -4.00
N ILE A 36 1.90 -12.02 -3.12
CA ILE A 36 2.04 -12.94 -1.98
C ILE A 36 1.23 -14.22 -2.17
N ALA A 37 0.35 -14.23 -3.17
CA ALA A 37 -0.48 -15.36 -3.52
C ALA A 37 -0.58 -15.49 -5.04
N SER A 38 -1.01 -16.67 -5.50
CA SER A 38 -1.28 -16.93 -6.91
C SER A 38 -2.27 -15.91 -7.50
N ASN A 39 -2.12 -15.59 -8.78
CA ASN A 39 -3.12 -14.79 -9.51
C ASN A 39 -4.19 -15.65 -10.21
N ALA A 40 -4.17 -16.97 -10.01
CA ALA A 40 -5.01 -17.92 -10.75
C ALA A 40 -6.52 -17.83 -10.43
N SER A 41 -6.90 -17.43 -9.21
CA SER A 41 -8.31 -17.24 -8.84
C SER A 41 -8.57 -15.83 -8.31
N GLU A 42 -9.83 -15.37 -8.34
CA GLU A 42 -10.19 -14.08 -7.73
C GLU A 42 -9.95 -14.06 -6.22
N GLU A 43 -10.18 -15.19 -5.57
CA GLU A 43 -9.96 -15.35 -4.13
C GLU A 43 -8.51 -15.09 -3.75
N THR A 44 -7.55 -15.72 -4.46
CA THR A 44 -6.12 -15.51 -4.21
C THR A 44 -5.63 -14.15 -4.71
N ARG A 45 -6.21 -13.62 -5.81
CA ARG A 45 -5.91 -12.26 -6.29
C ARG A 45 -6.31 -11.18 -5.28
N ARG A 46 -7.36 -11.40 -4.48
CA ARG A 46 -7.76 -10.46 -3.42
C ARG A 46 -6.65 -10.27 -2.40
N LEU A 47 -5.90 -11.33 -2.06
CA LEU A 47 -4.76 -11.26 -1.13
C LEU A 47 -3.64 -10.35 -1.67
N ASN A 48 -3.46 -10.30 -2.98
CA ASN A 48 -2.47 -9.40 -3.61
C ASN A 48 -2.91 -7.92 -3.62
N ARG A 49 -4.21 -7.63 -3.46
CA ARG A 49 -4.76 -6.26 -3.42
C ARG A 49 -4.69 -5.66 -2.02
N ARG A 50 -3.47 -5.44 -1.51
CA ARG A 50 -3.20 -4.96 -0.14
C ARG A 50 -2.29 -3.73 -0.09
N VAL A 51 -2.24 -3.09 1.07
CA VAL A 51 -1.23 -2.10 1.46
C VAL A 51 -0.52 -2.65 2.69
N GLU A 52 0.81 -2.59 2.71
CA GLU A 52 1.63 -2.97 3.86
C GLU A 52 2.24 -1.70 4.46
N PHE A 53 2.43 -1.69 5.78
CA PHE A 53 3.03 -0.59 6.51
C PHE A 53 4.17 -1.10 7.39
N THR A 54 5.30 -0.40 7.36
CA THR A 54 6.50 -0.73 8.14
C THR A 54 6.95 0.51 8.90
N ILE A 55 7.16 0.37 10.21
CA ILE A 55 7.73 1.43 11.04
C ILE A 55 9.25 1.31 10.99
N ILE A 56 9.92 2.33 10.45
CA ILE A 56 11.38 2.42 10.44
C ILE A 56 11.85 3.20 11.67
N LYS A 57 12.94 2.76 12.29
CA LYS A 57 13.64 3.55 13.31
C LYS A 57 14.49 4.61 12.61
N ASN A 58 14.57 5.78 13.24
CA ASN A 58 15.51 6.84 12.88
C ASN A 58 16.92 6.48 13.34
#